data_AF-A0A3M8QA59-F1
#
_entry.id   AF-A0A3M8QA59-F1
#
_cell.length_a   1.000
_cell.length_b   1.000
_cell.length_c   1.000
_cell.angle_alpha   90.00
_cell.angle_beta   90.00
_cell.angle_gamma   90.00
#
_symmetry.space_group_name_H-M   'P 1'
#
loop_
_entity.id
_entity.type
_entity.pdbx_description
1 polymer ?
#
loop_
_entity_poly.entity_id
_entity_poly.type
_entity_poly.pdbx_seq_one_letter_code
_entity_poly.pdbx_strand_id
1 'polypeptide(L)'
;MNSDINKIEASLAEKIELLIQTLSKPKVADNKTLWGADECAAYLGLSKKKFMGDVACKRTFPQARNVGGSENRTNWRWVASDVMSWALAQKITTKH
;
A
#
# COMPACT_ATOMS: atom_id res chain seq x y z
N MET A 1 -16.92 -45.13 -4.82
CA MET A 1 -17.46 -43.94 -5.51
C MET A 1 -17.95 -42.86 -4.54
N ASN A 2 -18.80 -43.14 -3.55
CA ASN A 2 -19.24 -42.11 -2.58
C ASN A 2 -18.11 -41.51 -1.69
N SER A 3 -17.06 -42.27 -1.38
CA SER A 3 -15.97 -41.81 -0.52
C SER A 3 -15.12 -40.69 -1.13
N ASP A 4 -14.95 -40.73 -2.46
CA ASP A 4 -14.09 -39.78 -3.16
C ASP A 4 -14.81 -38.45 -3.39
N ILE A 5 -16.14 -38.51 -3.61
CA ILE A 5 -17.01 -37.33 -3.68
C ILE A 5 -17.01 -36.60 -2.34
N ASN A 6 -17.18 -37.32 -1.22
CA ASN A 6 -17.16 -36.73 0.12
C ASN A 6 -15.82 -36.06 0.45
N LYS A 7 -14.69 -36.60 -0.04
CA LYS A 7 -13.36 -35.98 0.11
C LYS A 7 -13.22 -34.70 -0.68
N ILE A 8 -13.77 -34.65 -1.90
CA ILE A 8 -13.75 -33.44 -2.74
C ILE A 8 -14.60 -32.35 -2.09
N GLU A 9 -15.77 -32.68 -1.57
CA GLU A 9 -16.66 -31.74 -0.87
C GLU A 9 -15.99 -31.18 0.39
N ALA A 10 -15.35 -32.03 1.19
CA ALA A 10 -14.60 -31.59 2.37
C ALA A 10 -13.43 -30.65 2.01
N SER A 11 -12.65 -31.00 0.99
CA SER A 11 -11.55 -30.14 0.51
C SER A 11 -12.05 -28.81 -0.06
N LEU A 12 -13.21 -28.81 -0.72
CA LEU A 12 -13.83 -27.59 -1.22
C LEU A 12 -14.31 -26.71 -0.08
N ALA A 13 -14.94 -27.30 0.95
CA ALA A 13 -15.38 -26.56 2.14
C ALA A 13 -14.20 -25.90 2.85
N GLU A 14 -13.08 -26.61 3.05
CA GLU A 14 -11.85 -26.03 3.63
C GLU A 14 -11.31 -24.85 2.82
N LYS A 15 -11.30 -24.96 1.48
CA LYS A 15 -10.86 -23.85 0.60
C LYS A 15 -11.80 -22.66 0.66
N ILE A 16 -13.11 -22.89 0.80
CA ILE A 16 -14.10 -21.82 0.95
C ILE A 16 -13.90 -21.11 2.30
N GLU A 17 -13.68 -21.84 3.39
CA GLU A 17 -13.38 -21.25 4.69
C GLU A 17 -12.12 -20.39 4.66
N LEU A 18 -11.06 -20.87 3.99
CA LEU A 18 -9.82 -20.11 3.84
C LEU A 18 -10.02 -18.81 3.04
N LEU A 19 -10.83 -18.85 1.98
CA LEU A 19 -11.20 -17.67 1.19
C LEU A 19 -12.01 -16.68 2.02
N ILE A 20 -13.01 -17.16 2.77
CA ILE A 20 -13.82 -16.33 3.67
C ILE A 20 -12.92 -15.66 4.70
N GLN A 21 -12.06 -16.40 5.40
CA GLN A 21 -11.13 -15.82 6.37
C GLN A 21 -10.23 -14.77 5.76
N THR A 22 -9.73 -15.01 4.54
CA THR A 22 -8.86 -14.05 3.84
C THR A 22 -9.59 -12.77 3.46
N LEU A 23 -10.84 -12.88 3.00
CA LEU A 23 -11.68 -11.74 2.59
C LEU A 23 -12.31 -11.00 3.78
N SER A 24 -12.50 -11.69 4.91
CA SER A 24 -13.06 -11.13 6.16
C SER A 24 -12.05 -10.27 6.92
N LYS A 25 -10.74 -10.45 6.65
CA LYS A 25 -9.73 -9.54 7.18
C LYS A 25 -10.06 -8.14 6.70
N PRO A 26 -10.05 -7.12 7.57
CA PRO A 26 -10.26 -5.75 7.14
C PRO A 26 -9.22 -5.46 6.07
N LYS A 27 -9.66 -5.33 4.81
CA LYS A 27 -8.84 -4.68 3.81
C LYS A 27 -8.66 -3.27 4.37
N VAL A 28 -7.46 -2.97 4.88
CA VAL A 28 -7.01 -1.58 4.88
C VAL A 28 -7.16 -1.22 3.42
N ALA A 29 -8.18 -0.42 3.09
CA ALA A 29 -8.41 -0.01 1.71
C ALA A 29 -7.04 0.43 1.17
N ASP A 30 -6.61 -0.07 0.02
CA ASP A 30 -5.19 0.01 -0.40
C ASP A 30 -4.64 1.46 -0.35
N ASN A 31 -5.55 2.44 -0.41
CA ASN A 31 -5.31 3.85 -0.25
C ASN A 31 -4.96 4.32 1.18
N LYS A 32 -5.11 3.52 2.24
CA LYS A 32 -4.74 3.88 3.62
C LYS A 32 -3.46 3.20 4.11
N THR A 33 -2.83 2.38 3.26
CA THR A 33 -1.55 1.73 3.56
C THR A 33 -0.45 2.76 3.74
N LEU A 34 0.48 2.46 4.64
CA LEU A 34 1.67 3.28 4.89
C LEU A 34 2.82 2.83 4.00
N TRP A 35 3.20 3.68 3.06
CA TRP A 35 4.29 3.45 2.13
C TRP A 35 5.63 3.98 2.64
N GLY A 36 6.68 3.20 2.43
CA GLY A 36 8.06 3.65 2.50
C GLY A 36 8.48 4.47 1.28
N ALA A 37 9.71 4.97 1.32
CA ALA A 37 10.25 5.78 0.23
C ALA A 37 10.34 5.02 -1.10
N ASP A 38 10.62 3.71 -1.07
CA ASP A 38 10.71 2.89 -2.28
C ASP A 38 9.34 2.71 -2.95
N GLU A 39 8.29 2.49 -2.16
CA GLU A 39 6.92 2.35 -2.67
C GLU A 39 6.40 3.68 -3.26
N CYS A 40 6.67 4.81 -2.58
CA CYS A 40 6.34 6.13 -3.11
C CYS A 40 7.07 6.42 -4.43
N ALA A 41 8.38 6.10 -4.48
CA ALA A 41 9.18 6.30 -5.68
C ALA A 41 8.71 5.43 -6.84
N ALA A 42 8.41 4.15 -6.58
CA ALA A 42 7.87 3.23 -7.57
C ALA A 42 6.53 3.71 -8.15
N TYR A 43 5.61 4.16 -7.30
CA TYR A 43 4.32 4.70 -7.75
C TYR A 43 4.48 5.93 -8.65
N LEU A 44 5.47 6.79 -8.36
CA LEU A 44 5.75 8.00 -9.13
C LEU A 44 6.66 7.75 -10.36
N GLY A 45 7.14 6.52 -10.57
CA GLY A 45 8.08 6.19 -11.65
C GLY A 45 9.46 6.82 -11.46
N LEU A 46 9.92 7.00 -10.22
CA LEU A 46 11.19 7.64 -9.88
C LEU A 46 12.13 6.66 -9.17
N SER A 47 13.43 6.97 -9.16
CA SER A 47 14.36 6.31 -8.24
C SER A 47 14.15 6.82 -6.81
N LYS A 48 14.44 5.98 -5.81
CA LYS A 48 14.39 6.37 -4.39
C LYS A 48 15.17 7.65 -4.10
N LYS A 49 16.39 7.77 -4.66
CA LYS A 49 17.25 8.95 -4.47
C LYS A 49 16.58 10.21 -5.00
N LYS A 50 16.01 10.15 -6.20
CA LYS A 50 15.31 11.28 -6.82
C LYS A 50 14.05 11.64 -6.05
N PHE A 51 13.28 10.64 -5.61
CA PHE A 51 12.12 10.87 -4.76
C PHE A 51 12.49 11.61 -3.47
N MET A 52 13.49 11.12 -2.73
CA MET A 52 13.90 11.74 -1.47
C MET A 52 14.50 13.14 -1.64
N GLY A 53 15.28 13.36 -2.71
CA GLY A 53 15.93 14.64 -2.97
C GLY A 53 15.01 15.72 -3.53
N ASP A 54 14.08 15.34 -4.42
CA ASP A 54 13.33 16.30 -5.24
C ASP A 54 11.84 16.38 -4.86
N VAL A 55 11.25 15.30 -4.34
CA VAL A 55 9.79 15.19 -4.15
C VAL A 55 9.42 15.21 -2.67
N ALA A 56 10.01 14.33 -1.86
CA ALA A 56 9.67 14.17 -0.45
C ALA A 56 9.91 15.45 0.38
N CYS A 57 10.82 16.31 -0.06
CA CYS A 57 11.16 17.58 0.56
C CYS A 57 10.24 18.74 0.16
N LYS A 58 9.36 18.56 -0.87
CA LYS A 58 8.48 19.64 -1.33
C LYS A 58 7.45 19.97 -0.26
N ARG A 59 7.26 21.26 0.01
CA ARG A 59 6.23 21.76 0.94
C ARG A 59 4.82 21.27 0.59
N THR A 60 4.55 21.05 -0.71
CA THR A 60 3.24 20.60 -1.19
C THR A 60 3.07 19.08 -1.14
N PHE A 61 4.16 18.31 -0.99
CA PHE A 61 4.09 16.86 -0.90
C PHE A 61 3.57 16.43 0.49
N PRO A 62 2.87 15.28 0.60
CA PRO A 62 2.36 14.81 1.88
C PRO A 62 3.44 14.67 2.94
N GLN A 63 3.11 15.06 4.17
CA GLN A 63 4.01 14.98 5.31
C GLN A 63 4.23 13.52 5.72
N ALA A 64 5.49 13.16 5.94
CA ALA A 64 5.86 11.83 6.41
C ALA A 64 5.50 11.67 7.88
N ARG A 65 5.08 10.45 8.25
CA ARG A 65 4.82 10.04 9.63
C ARG A 65 5.95 9.13 10.10
N ASN A 66 6.50 9.41 11.28
CA ASN A 66 7.46 8.50 11.89
C ASN A 66 6.68 7.37 12.55
N VAL A 67 6.87 6.14 12.08
CA VAL A 67 6.29 4.94 12.71
C VAL A 67 7.36 4.09 13.39
N GLY A 68 8.55 4.65 13.58
CA GLY A 68 9.62 4.06 14.35
C GLY A 68 9.41 4.23 15.85
N GLY A 69 9.81 3.21 16.61
CA GLY A 69 9.96 3.32 18.06
C GLY A 69 11.23 4.08 18.46
N SER A 70 11.49 4.17 19.76
CA SER A 70 12.66 4.84 20.36
C SER A 70 14.01 4.40 19.76
N GLU A 71 14.11 3.14 19.36
CA GLU A 71 15.31 2.51 18.80
C GLU A 71 15.48 2.74 17.29
N ASN A 72 14.40 3.03 16.56
CA ASN A 72 14.43 3.10 15.10
C ASN A 72 13.84 4.42 14.59
N ARG A 73 14.50 5.52 14.96
CA ARG A 73 14.02 6.91 14.80
C ARG A 73 13.82 7.38 13.37
N THR A 74 14.16 6.56 12.36
CA THR A 74 14.17 6.95 10.94
C THR A 74 13.16 6.17 10.10
N ASN A 75 12.14 5.57 10.70
CA ASN A 75 11.13 4.82 9.96
C ASN A 75 9.99 5.72 9.45
N TRP A 76 10.32 6.58 8.49
CA TRP A 76 9.35 7.50 7.87
C TRP A 76 8.44 6.78 6.86
N ARG A 77 7.15 7.07 6.94
CA ARG A 77 6.11 6.52 6.07
C ARG A 77 5.14 7.59 5.59
N TRP A 78 4.57 7.37 4.42
CA TRP A 78 3.53 8.23 3.84
C TRP A 78 2.23 7.45 3.71
N VAL A 79 1.10 8.13 3.84
CA VAL A 79 -0.19 7.51 3.55
C VAL A 79 -0.35 7.43 2.02
N ALA A 80 -0.61 6.24 1.50
CA ALA A 80 -0.72 6.01 0.06
C ALA A 80 -1.75 6.93 -0.62
N SER A 81 -2.93 7.13 -0.03
CA SER A 81 -3.98 8.02 -0.56
C SER A 81 -3.49 9.43 -0.79
N ASP A 82 -2.66 9.93 0.11
CA ASP A 82 -2.20 11.31 0.08
C ASP A 82 -1.18 11.47 -1.05
N VAL A 83 -0.29 10.48 -1.23
CA VAL A 83 0.68 10.43 -2.33
C VAL A 83 -0.05 10.35 -3.68
N MET A 84 -1.04 9.48 -3.80
CA MET A 84 -1.86 9.35 -5.01
C MET A 84 -2.61 10.65 -5.33
N SER A 85 -3.26 11.25 -4.33
CA SER A 85 -4.02 12.50 -4.49
C SER A 85 -3.11 13.65 -4.91
N TRP A 86 -1.93 13.76 -4.29
CA TRP A 86 -0.93 14.75 -4.68
C TRP A 86 -0.48 14.55 -6.13
N ALA A 87 -0.19 13.31 -6.53
CA ALA A 87 0.27 12.99 -7.89
C ALA A 87 -0.77 13.35 -8.95
N LEU A 88 -2.05 13.09 -8.67
CA LEU A 88 -3.16 13.49 -9.54
C LEU A 88 -3.26 15.02 -9.66
N ALA A 89 -3.09 15.75 -8.56
CA ALA A 89 -3.10 17.21 -8.56
C ALA A 89 -1.92 17.83 -9.35
N GLN A 90 -0.75 17.18 -9.38
CA GLN A 90 0.39 17.67 -10.17
C GLN A 90 0.08 17.74 -11.67
N LYS A 91 -0.64 16.75 -12.21
CA LYS A 91 -0.98 16.70 -13.66
C LYS A 91 -1.88 17.84 -14.11
N ILE A 92 -2.67 18.43 -13.21
CA ILE A 92 -3.57 19.57 -13.50
C ILE A 92 -2.77 20.88 -13.66
N THR A 93 -1.49 20.93 -13.24
CA THR A 93 -0.68 22.16 -13.27
C THR A 93 0.27 22.25 -14.47
N THR A 94 0.14 21.36 -15.45
CA THR A 94 0.83 21.53 -16.75
C THR A 94 0.00 22.51 -17.57
N LYS A 95 0.24 23.81 -17.35
CA LYS A 95 -0.31 24.87 -18.21
C LYS A 95 0.16 24.63 -19.65
N HIS A 96 -0.81 24.63 -20.56
CA HIS A 96 -0.60 24.86 -21.99
C HIS A 96 0.10 26.20 -22.23
#